data_AF-A0A942RI99-F1
#
_entry.id   AF-A0A942RI99-F1
#
_cell.length_a   1.000
_cell.length_b   1.000
_cell.length_c   1.000
_cell.angle_alpha   90.00
_cell.angle_beta   90.00
_cell.angle_gamma   90.00
#
_symmetry.space_group_name_H-M   'P 1'
#
loop_
_entity.id
_entity.type
_entity.pdbx_description
1 polymer ?
#
loop_
_entity_poly.entity_id
_entity_poly.type
_entity_poly.pdbx_seq_one_letter_code
_entity_poly.pdbx_strand_id
1 'polypeptide(L)'
;MLNNDTSDYEGAKKTCLFCGKEARYAGHRSKTFTTILGDLTLTRAYYYCQSCGHGWCPRDYTQGFGDSSLSPGITRMISLVASAESFLAGEKLLSELAAVNLSGKCIERTAKKIGAAIAADEVAYVEETPNSSDTMYVGVDGTGIPMRPNELMGRVGKQPNGTAKQEK
;
A
#
# COMPACT_ATOMS: atom_id res chain seq x y z
N MET A 1 9.79 -12.57 24.25
CA MET A 1 10.43 -12.13 22.98
C MET A 1 9.46 -12.36 21.83
N LEU A 2 9.52 -11.57 20.76
CA LEU A 2 8.50 -11.60 19.69
C LEU A 2 8.43 -12.95 18.95
N ASN A 3 9.53 -13.69 18.89
CA ASN A 3 9.59 -15.04 18.31
C ASN A 3 9.18 -16.17 19.28
N ASN A 4 8.86 -15.87 20.54
CA ASN A 4 8.30 -16.88 21.47
C ASN A 4 6.79 -17.07 21.28
N ASP A 5 6.15 -16.13 20.59
CA ASP A 5 4.76 -16.24 20.20
C ASP A 5 4.66 -17.13 18.95
N THR A 6 4.07 -18.32 19.15
CA THR A 6 3.82 -19.33 18.12
C THR A 6 2.33 -19.51 17.86
N SER A 7 1.51 -18.51 18.19
CA SER A 7 0.05 -18.60 18.02
C SER A 7 -0.38 -18.67 16.56
N ASP A 8 0.53 -18.42 15.62
CA ASP A 8 0.32 -18.54 14.18
C ASP A 8 0.41 -19.99 13.67
N TYR A 9 0.88 -20.93 14.50
CA TYR A 9 0.70 -22.36 14.26
C TYR A 9 -0.68 -22.81 14.75
N GLU A 10 -1.56 -23.12 13.79
CA GLU A 10 -2.95 -23.52 14.04
C GLU A 10 -3.18 -25.01 13.73
N GLY A 11 -2.12 -25.82 13.87
CA GLY A 11 -2.15 -27.26 13.60
C GLY A 11 -1.57 -27.65 12.24
N ALA A 12 -1.56 -28.95 11.95
CA ALA A 12 -0.96 -29.51 10.73
C ALA A 12 -1.67 -29.07 9.44
N LYS A 13 -2.92 -28.63 9.55
CA LYS A 13 -3.79 -28.25 8.43
C LYS A 13 -4.54 -26.97 8.78
N LYS A 14 -4.76 -26.10 7.80
CA LYS A 14 -5.54 -24.86 7.94
C LYS A 14 -6.30 -24.57 6.65
N THR A 15 -7.44 -23.89 6.76
CA THR A 15 -8.20 -23.37 5.61
C THR A 15 -7.36 -22.38 4.82
N CYS A 16 -7.26 -22.58 3.50
CA CYS A 16 -6.54 -21.72 2.58
C CYS A 16 -7.19 -20.34 2.48
N LEU A 17 -6.39 -19.30 2.75
CA LEU A 17 -6.83 -17.90 2.66
C LEU A 17 -7.28 -17.51 1.24
N PHE A 18 -6.74 -18.17 0.21
CA PHE A 18 -6.98 -17.78 -1.19
C PHE A 18 -8.08 -18.58 -1.89
N CYS A 19 -8.33 -19.83 -1.47
CA CYS A 19 -9.28 -20.71 -2.17
C CYS A 19 -10.19 -21.53 -1.25
N GLY A 20 -10.09 -21.37 0.07
CA GLY A 20 -10.92 -22.08 1.05
C GLY A 20 -10.64 -23.58 1.21
N LYS A 21 -9.81 -24.19 0.36
CA LYS A 21 -9.43 -25.60 0.47
C LYS A 21 -8.40 -25.83 1.58
N GLU A 22 -8.12 -27.08 1.91
CA GLU A 22 -7.10 -27.42 2.90
C GLU A 22 -5.69 -27.01 2.45
N ALA A 23 -4.93 -26.42 3.37
CA ALA A 23 -3.50 -26.19 3.24
C ALA A 23 -2.75 -26.91 4.36
N ARG A 24 -1.57 -27.42 4.04
CA ARG A 24 -0.72 -28.12 5.01
C ARG A 24 0.31 -27.17 5.59
N TYR A 25 0.60 -27.34 6.88
CA TYR A 25 1.77 -26.75 7.50
C TYR A 25 3.05 -27.28 6.82
N ALA A 26 3.97 -26.37 6.50
CA ALA A 26 5.18 -26.65 5.73
C ALA A 26 6.43 -26.04 6.40
N GLY A 27 6.43 -25.96 7.73
CA GLY A 27 7.54 -25.46 8.53
C GLY A 27 7.41 -23.98 8.89
N HIS A 28 8.48 -23.43 9.45
CA HIS A 28 8.57 -22.00 9.73
C HIS A 28 9.40 -21.27 8.66
N ARG A 29 9.06 -20.01 8.40
CA ARG A 29 9.79 -19.13 7.49
C ARG A 29 10.12 -17.82 8.19
N SER A 30 11.40 -17.45 8.13
CA SER A 30 11.85 -16.15 8.63
C SER A 30 11.60 -15.06 7.59
N LYS A 31 11.18 -13.87 8.04
CA LYS A 31 11.09 -12.65 7.22
C LYS A 31 11.49 -11.46 8.09
N THR A 32 12.27 -10.57 7.50
CA THR A 32 12.68 -9.31 8.12
C THR A 32 11.73 -8.21 7.67
N PHE A 33 11.24 -7.44 8.64
CA PHE A 33 10.35 -6.31 8.45
C PHE A 33 11.06 -5.04 8.89
N THR A 34 11.04 -4.02 8.03
CA THR A 34 11.52 -2.69 8.40
C THR A 34 10.45 -2.01 9.26
N THR A 35 10.86 -1.66 10.47
CA THR A 35 10.03 -0.96 11.46
C THR A 35 10.66 0.36 11.85
N ILE A 36 9.91 1.18 12.59
CA ILE A 36 10.39 2.45 13.14
C ILE A 36 11.55 2.21 14.14
N LEU A 37 11.57 1.06 14.79
CA LEU A 37 12.63 0.67 15.75
C LEU A 37 13.81 -0.05 15.07
N GLY A 38 13.85 -0.07 13.74
CA GLY A 38 14.81 -0.84 12.95
C GLY A 38 14.24 -2.15 12.42
N ASP A 39 15.11 -2.96 11.84
CA ASP A 39 14.73 -4.23 11.22
C ASP A 39 14.40 -5.30 12.27
N LEU A 40 13.26 -5.96 12.09
CA LEU A 40 12.74 -7.00 12.96
C LEU A 40 12.55 -8.31 12.19
N THR A 41 13.21 -9.38 12.62
CA THR A 41 13.09 -10.70 11.97
C THR A 41 12.13 -11.59 12.73
N LEU A 42 11.03 -11.97 12.05
CA LEU A 42 10.02 -12.87 12.58
C LEU A 42 10.17 -14.26 12.00
N THR A 43 10.16 -15.26 12.87
CA THR A 43 9.96 -16.66 12.49
C THR A 43 8.46 -16.96 12.56
N ARG A 44 7.87 -17.41 11.44
CA ARG A 44 6.41 -17.52 11.27
C ARG A 44 6.03 -18.88 10.72
N ALA A 45 4.93 -19.46 11.17
CA ALA A 45 4.37 -20.69 10.61
C ALA A 45 3.98 -20.47 9.15
N TYR A 46 4.36 -21.40 8.27
CA TYR A 46 4.10 -21.34 6.84
C TYR A 46 3.16 -22.45 6.41
N TYR A 47 2.10 -22.09 5.71
CA TYR A 47 1.11 -23.02 5.16
C TYR A 47 1.16 -22.99 3.64
N TYR A 48 1.02 -24.16 3.01
CA TYR A 48 1.01 -24.31 1.57
C TYR A 48 -0.20 -25.11 1.11
N CYS A 49 -0.96 -24.53 0.17
CA CYS A 49 -2.13 -25.16 -0.42
C CYS A 49 -1.77 -25.82 -1.75
N GLN A 50 -1.77 -27.14 -1.80
CA GLN A 50 -1.50 -27.90 -3.02
C GLN A 50 -2.54 -27.62 -4.12
N SER A 51 -3.78 -27.30 -3.75
CA SER A 51 -4.87 -27.12 -4.72
C SER A 51 -4.81 -25.81 -5.51
N CYS A 52 -4.21 -24.75 -4.95
CA CYS A 52 -4.10 -23.45 -5.63
C CYS A 52 -2.65 -22.98 -5.80
N GLY A 53 -1.66 -23.74 -5.29
CA GLY A 53 -0.24 -23.41 -5.39
C GLY A 53 0.22 -22.24 -4.51
N HIS A 54 -0.67 -21.64 -3.70
CA HIS A 54 -0.33 -20.52 -2.84
C HIS A 54 0.16 -21.00 -1.48
N GLY A 55 1.14 -20.28 -0.93
CA GLY A 55 1.51 -20.41 0.48
C GLY A 55 1.57 -19.06 1.17
N TRP A 56 1.30 -19.05 2.46
CA TRP A 56 1.24 -17.84 3.27
C TRP A 56 1.68 -18.11 4.71
N CYS A 57 1.99 -17.03 5.43
CA CYS A 57 2.23 -17.06 6.86
C CYS A 57 1.05 -16.37 7.55
N PRO A 58 0.21 -17.04 8.35
CA PRO A 58 -0.95 -16.42 9.02
C PRO A 58 -0.59 -15.14 9.79
N ARG A 59 0.59 -15.16 10.43
CA ARG A 59 1.12 -14.05 11.21
C ARG A 59 1.20 -12.73 10.44
N ASP A 60 1.52 -12.79 9.14
CA ASP A 60 1.62 -11.61 8.28
C ASP A 60 0.31 -10.83 8.23
N TYR A 61 -0.81 -11.54 8.17
CA TYR A 61 -2.14 -10.95 8.03
C TYR A 61 -2.66 -10.48 9.39
N THR A 62 -2.45 -11.26 10.45
CA THR A 62 -2.86 -10.87 11.82
C THR A 62 -2.13 -9.62 12.33
N GLN A 63 -0.88 -9.41 11.92
CA GLN A 63 -0.07 -8.27 12.35
C GLN A 63 -0.14 -7.09 11.35
N GLY A 64 -0.97 -7.19 10.31
CA GLY A 64 -1.18 -6.12 9.33
C GLY A 64 -0.02 -5.89 8.36
N PHE A 65 0.95 -6.81 8.29
CA PHE A 65 2.04 -6.73 7.31
C PHE A 65 1.57 -7.16 5.92
N GLY A 66 0.66 -8.13 5.85
CA GLY A 66 0.31 -8.84 4.61
C GLY A 66 1.59 -9.26 3.87
N ASP A 67 1.64 -9.04 2.56
CA ASP A 67 2.81 -9.41 1.76
C ASP A 67 3.97 -8.40 1.86
N SER A 68 3.79 -7.27 2.54
CA SER A 68 4.80 -6.21 2.68
C SER A 68 5.91 -6.62 3.65
N SER A 69 7.13 -6.15 3.42
CA SER A 69 8.22 -6.17 4.42
C SER A 69 8.32 -4.85 5.18
N LEU A 70 7.36 -3.94 5.00
CA LEU A 70 7.25 -2.69 5.75
C LEU A 70 6.18 -2.84 6.81
N SER A 71 6.48 -2.40 8.03
CA SER A 71 5.48 -2.34 9.09
C SER A 71 4.37 -1.32 8.80
N PRO A 72 3.16 -1.50 9.36
CA PRO A 72 2.08 -0.52 9.23
C PRO A 72 2.49 0.91 9.63
N GLY A 73 3.35 1.04 10.65
CA GLY A 73 3.90 2.34 11.07
C GLY A 73 4.76 2.99 9.99
N ILE A 74 5.64 2.22 9.33
CA ILE A 74 6.45 2.70 8.21
C ILE A 74 5.57 3.03 7.00
N THR A 75 4.59 2.19 6.68
CA THR A 75 3.62 2.47 5.61
C THR A 75 2.89 3.79 5.83
N ARG A 76 2.48 4.08 7.08
CA ARG A 76 1.84 5.36 7.44
C ARG A 76 2.80 6.54 7.29
N MET A 77 4.05 6.41 7.73
CA MET A 77 5.06 7.46 7.55
C MET A 77 5.27 7.75 6.06
N ILE A 78 5.42 6.71 5.23
CA ILE A 78 5.55 6.84 3.78
C ILE A 78 4.37 7.60 3.19
N SER A 79 3.12 7.27 3.57
CA SER A 79 1.94 8.00 3.08
C SER A 79 2.03 9.50 3.38
N LEU A 80 2.44 9.86 4.59
CA LEU A 80 2.54 11.25 5.02
C LEU A 80 3.58 12.00 4.19
N VAL A 81 4.84 11.52 4.13
CA VAL A 81 5.87 12.20 3.34
C VAL A 81 5.55 12.21 1.84
N ALA A 82 5.00 11.13 1.29
CA ALA A 82 4.64 11.07 -0.12
C ALA A 82 3.48 12.01 -0.49
N SER A 83 2.60 12.34 0.45
CA SER A 83 1.53 13.32 0.23
C SER A 83 2.00 14.76 0.30
N ALA A 84 3.10 15.03 1.01
CA ALA A 84 3.60 16.38 1.27
C ALA A 84 4.74 16.78 0.34
N GLU A 85 5.57 15.82 -0.08
CA GLU A 85 6.87 16.08 -0.70
C GLU A 85 7.17 15.12 -1.87
N SER A 86 8.20 15.45 -2.65
CA SER A 86 8.74 14.52 -3.64
C SER A 86 9.32 13.26 -2.99
N PHE A 87 9.33 12.12 -3.69
CA PHE A 87 9.84 10.86 -3.12
C PHE A 87 11.32 10.92 -2.70
N LEU A 88 12.14 11.71 -3.39
CA LEU A 88 13.54 11.91 -3.05
C LEU A 88 13.67 12.73 -1.75
N ALA A 89 12.87 13.78 -1.61
CA ALA A 89 12.81 14.55 -0.35
C ALA A 89 12.25 13.69 0.79
N GLY A 90 11.25 12.86 0.53
CA GLY A 90 10.70 11.90 1.48
C GLY A 90 11.72 10.87 1.98
N GLU A 91 12.58 10.35 1.11
CA GLU A 91 13.71 9.48 1.48
C GLU A 91 14.64 10.18 2.48
N LYS A 92 15.03 11.43 2.18
CA LYS A 92 15.88 12.23 3.06
C LYS A 92 15.21 12.47 4.42
N LEU A 93 13.93 12.86 4.42
CA LEU A 93 13.17 13.13 5.64
C LEU A 93 13.04 11.89 6.54
N LEU A 94 12.75 10.71 5.94
CA LEU A 94 12.64 9.46 6.70
C LEU A 94 13.99 9.05 7.31
N SER A 95 15.09 9.25 6.59
CA SER A 95 16.44 8.96 7.10
C SER A 95 16.82 9.94 8.23
N GLU A 96 16.64 11.24 8.03
CA GLU A 96 17.08 12.26 8.99
C GLU A 96 16.24 12.30 10.28
N LEU A 97 14.92 12.12 10.18
CA LEU A 97 14.01 12.26 11.32
C LEU A 97 13.78 10.96 12.08
N ALA A 98 13.91 9.80 11.42
CA ALA A 98 13.53 8.51 11.99
C ALA A 98 14.59 7.41 11.79
N ALA A 99 15.75 7.73 11.21
CA ALA A 99 16.77 6.73 10.85
C ALA A 99 16.22 5.61 9.95
N VAL A 100 15.16 5.87 9.20
CA VAL A 100 14.50 4.93 8.28
C VAL A 100 15.12 5.10 6.90
N ASN A 101 15.98 4.16 6.51
CA ASN A 101 16.69 4.20 5.24
C ASN A 101 15.91 3.45 4.15
N LEU A 102 15.05 4.16 3.44
CA LEU A 102 14.27 3.64 2.31
C LEU A 102 14.55 4.45 1.06
N SER A 103 14.80 3.78 -0.06
CA SER A 103 14.97 4.47 -1.34
C SER A 103 13.68 5.15 -1.80
N GLY A 104 13.80 6.25 -2.55
CA GLY A 104 12.68 6.94 -3.17
C GLY A 104 11.82 6.03 -4.04
N LYS A 105 12.39 4.99 -4.68
CA LYS A 105 11.62 3.97 -5.42
C LYS A 105 10.75 3.09 -4.51
N CYS A 106 11.22 2.78 -3.30
CA CYS A 106 10.44 2.05 -2.32
C CYS A 106 9.25 2.89 -1.84
N ILE A 107 9.51 4.17 -1.55
CA ILE A 107 8.49 5.16 -1.17
C ILE A 107 7.46 5.30 -2.30
N GLU A 108 7.90 5.54 -3.53
CA GLU A 108 7.05 5.65 -4.72
C GLU A 108 6.14 4.43 -4.90
N ARG A 109 6.71 3.22 -4.89
CA ARG A 109 5.93 1.98 -5.09
C ARG A 109 4.88 1.80 -4.00
N THR A 110 5.25 2.13 -2.76
CA THR A 110 4.35 2.01 -1.60
C THR A 110 3.24 3.06 -1.67
N ALA A 111 3.57 4.31 -1.95
CA ALA A 111 2.61 5.39 -2.13
C ALA A 111 1.62 5.10 -3.27
N LYS A 112 2.10 4.58 -4.41
CA LYS A 112 1.24 4.14 -5.52
C LYS A 112 0.29 3.02 -5.11
N LYS A 113 0.77 2.03 -4.36
CA LYS A 113 -0.08 0.94 -3.85
C LYS A 113 -1.18 1.46 -2.92
N ILE A 114 -0.83 2.41 -2.04
CA ILE A 114 -1.79 3.04 -1.11
C ILE A 114 -2.80 3.89 -1.89
N GLY A 115 -2.35 4.73 -2.82
CA GLY A 115 -3.23 5.54 -3.66
C GLY A 115 -4.20 4.70 -4.48
N ALA A 116 -3.76 3.56 -5.03
CA ALA A 116 -4.64 2.63 -5.73
C ALA A 116 -5.70 2.01 -4.80
N ALA A 117 -5.35 1.72 -3.55
CA ALA A 117 -6.31 1.22 -2.56
C ALA A 117 -7.34 2.28 -2.16
N ILE A 118 -6.91 3.53 -1.98
CA ILE A 118 -7.81 4.67 -1.69
C ILE A 118 -8.77 4.90 -2.85
N ALA A 119 -8.27 4.95 -4.09
CA ALA A 119 -9.11 5.15 -5.27
C ALA A 119 -10.14 4.03 -5.46
N ALA A 120 -9.82 2.79 -5.08
CA ALA A 120 -10.78 1.68 -5.10
C ALA A 120 -11.84 1.82 -3.99
N ASP A 121 -11.46 2.29 -2.81
CA ASP A 121 -12.36 2.52 -1.67
C ASP A 121 -13.34 3.66 -1.94
N GLU A 122 -12.89 4.76 -2.55
CA GLU A 122 -13.71 5.93 -2.92
C GLU A 122 -14.90 5.58 -3.84
N VAL A 123 -14.80 4.50 -4.61
CA VAL A 123 -15.87 4.03 -5.51
C VAL A 123 -16.76 2.96 -4.85
N ALA A 124 -16.27 2.30 -3.80
CA ALA A 124 -16.94 1.16 -3.19
C ALA A 124 -18.08 1.57 -2.23
N TYR A 125 -17.97 2.72 -1.57
CA TYR A 125 -18.95 3.17 -0.58
C TYR A 125 -19.28 4.66 -0.77
N VAL A 126 -20.54 4.93 -1.11
CA VAL A 126 -21.13 6.27 -1.07
C VAL A 126 -22.33 6.18 -0.14
N GLU A 127 -22.30 6.91 0.97
CA GLU A 127 -23.45 6.99 1.87
C GLU A 127 -24.61 7.68 1.14
N GLU A 128 -25.75 7.00 1.01
CA GLU A 128 -26.95 7.60 0.45
C GLU A 128 -27.51 8.63 1.43
N THR A 129 -27.33 9.90 1.13
CA THR A 129 -27.98 10.98 1.86
C THR A 129 -29.35 11.26 1.22
N PRO A 130 -30.44 11.34 2.00
CA PRO A 130 -31.75 11.67 1.46
C PRO A 130 -31.72 13.04 0.77
N ASN A 131 -32.19 13.09 -0.48
CA ASN A 131 -32.30 14.34 -1.23
C ASN A 131 -33.22 15.30 -0.47
N SER A 132 -32.67 16.38 0.05
CA SER A 132 -33.42 17.42 0.75
C SER A 132 -34.01 18.48 -0.19
N SER A 133 -33.86 18.31 -1.50
CA SER A 133 -34.15 19.32 -2.53
C SER A 133 -34.38 18.66 -3.90
N ASP A 134 -35.27 19.25 -4.70
CA ASP A 134 -35.48 18.88 -6.11
C ASP A 134 -34.40 19.43 -7.05
N THR A 135 -33.60 20.41 -6.60
CA THR A 135 -32.51 21.03 -7.38
C THR A 135 -31.17 20.89 -6.67
N MET A 136 -30.18 20.34 -7.37
CA MET A 136 -28.79 20.20 -6.89
C MET A 136 -27.86 21.11 -7.69
N TYR A 137 -27.05 21.91 -7.00
CA TYR A 137 -25.95 22.67 -7.60
C TYR A 137 -24.64 21.95 -7.32
N VAL A 138 -23.91 21.58 -8.37
CA VAL A 138 -22.58 20.94 -8.27
C VAL A 138 -21.53 21.94 -8.73
N GLY A 139 -20.63 22.31 -7.82
CA GLY A 139 -19.41 23.04 -8.15
C GLY A 139 -18.27 22.05 -8.37
N VAL A 140 -17.56 22.17 -9.49
CA VAL A 140 -16.37 21.38 -9.78
C VAL A 140 -15.20 22.33 -9.95
N ASP A 141 -14.17 22.17 -9.11
CA ASP A 141 -12.88 22.82 -9.31
C ASP A 141 -11.84 21.81 -9.83
N GLY A 142 -10.94 22.28 -10.68
CA GLY A 142 -9.97 21.44 -11.37
C GLY A 142 -8.56 22.00 -11.28
N THR A 143 -7.66 21.26 -10.63
CA THR A 143 -6.23 21.61 -10.54
C THR A 143 -5.47 21.07 -11.75
N GLY A 144 -4.65 21.92 -12.39
CA GLY A 144 -3.75 21.51 -13.47
C GLY A 144 -2.40 21.07 -12.92
N ILE A 145 -2.05 19.80 -13.09
CA ILE A 145 -0.73 19.27 -12.73
C ILE A 145 0.14 19.21 -13.99
N PRO A 146 1.38 19.75 -13.98
CA PRO A 146 2.32 19.54 -15.07
C PRO A 146 2.60 18.05 -15.29
N MET A 147 2.45 17.58 -16.53
CA MET A 147 2.62 16.17 -16.86
C MET A 147 3.73 15.98 -17.90
N ARG A 148 4.29 14.77 -17.95
CA ARG A 148 5.27 14.39 -18.98
C ARG A 148 4.63 14.45 -20.37
N PRO A 149 5.38 14.82 -21.42
CA PRO A 149 4.85 14.93 -22.78
C PRO A 149 4.09 13.69 -23.27
N ASN A 150 4.58 12.49 -22.95
CA ASN A 150 3.93 11.23 -23.36
C ASN A 150 2.56 11.02 -22.70
N GLU A 151 2.34 11.55 -21.48
CA GLU A 151 1.06 11.47 -20.77
C GLU A 151 0.02 12.49 -21.30
N LEU A 152 0.46 13.42 -22.14
CA LEU A 152 -0.34 14.50 -22.72
C LEU A 152 -0.79 14.20 -24.16
N MET A 153 -0.27 13.13 -24.78
CA MET A 153 -0.65 12.78 -26.16
C MET A 153 -2.15 12.50 -26.26
N GLY A 154 -2.81 13.11 -27.24
CA GLY A 154 -4.26 12.98 -27.46
C GLY A 154 -5.14 13.77 -26.49
N ARG A 155 -4.56 14.59 -25.59
CA ARG A 155 -5.32 15.45 -24.65
C ARG A 155 -5.21 16.92 -25.05
N VAL A 156 -6.35 17.60 -25.10
CA VAL A 156 -6.41 19.05 -25.36
C VAL A 156 -6.01 19.80 -24.09
N GLY A 157 -4.96 20.62 -24.19
CA GLY A 157 -4.52 21.49 -23.11
C GLY A 157 -5.16 22.87 -23.14
N LYS A 158 -4.96 23.64 -22.06
CA LYS A 158 -5.56 24.97 -21.86
C LYS A 158 -4.85 26.10 -22.63
N GLN A 159 -3.75 25.84 -23.33
CA GLN A 159 -3.02 26.87 -24.07
C GLN A 159 -3.74 27.23 -25.39
N PRO A 160 -3.56 28.43 -25.95
CA PRO A 160 -4.24 28.87 -27.18
C PRO A 160 -4.02 27.96 -28.39
N ASN A 161 -2.89 27.26 -28.44
CA ASN A 161 -2.52 26.29 -29.47
C ASN A 161 -3.01 24.85 -29.14
N GLY A 162 -3.82 24.68 -28.09
CA GLY A 162 -4.32 23.39 -27.64
C GLY A 162 -3.31 22.50 -26.92
N THR A 163 -2.08 22.97 -26.66
CA THR A 163 -1.08 22.17 -25.92
C THR A 163 -1.25 22.28 -24.42
N ALA A 164 -0.87 21.23 -23.70
CA ALA A 164 -0.81 21.26 -22.24
C ALA A 164 0.51 21.85 -21.76
N LYS A 165 0.47 22.57 -20.63
CA LYS A 165 1.66 23.18 -20.01
C LYS A 165 2.60 22.07 -19.50
N GLN A 166 3.87 22.15 -19.89
CA GLN A 166 4.92 21.22 -19.49
C GLN A 166 5.89 21.94 -18.54
N GLU A 167 6.46 21.22 -17.57
CA GLU A 167 7.67 21.65 -16.85
C GLU A 167 8.92 21.13 -17.57
N LYS A 168 10.01 21.90 -17.47
CA LYS A 168 11.33 21.53 -18.00
C LYS A 168 12.00 20.47 -17.13
#